data_AF-Q3YJ32-F1
#
_entry.id   AF-Q3YJ32-F1
#
_cell.length_a   1.000
_cell.length_b   1.000
_cell.length_c   1.000
_cell.angle_alpha   90.00
_cell.angle_beta   90.00
_cell.angle_gamma   90.00
#
_symmetry.space_group_name_H-M   'P 1'
#
loop_
_entity.id
_entity.type
_entity.pdbx_description
1 polymer ?
#
loop_
_entity_poly.entity_id
_entity_poly.type
_entity_poly.pdbx_seq_one_letter_code
_entity_poly.pdbx_strand_id
1 'polypeptide(L)'
;MLTSTHSSISPAQLWGKRAFVGLLYLLAFYLVFTIYLQGEILFALLTLVVVASGIFVFSSERAYRWRYLFPGISAIGIFVVFPLVCTVVIAFTNYSGSNQLAFERVVNQLQSQRYFSGERYDFKLLETADNQYQL
;
A
#
# COMPACT_ATOMS: atom_id res chain seq x y z
N MET A 1 36.83 4.41 -42.13
CA MET A 1 36.29 3.03 -42.20
C MET A 1 35.94 2.63 -40.77
N LEU A 2 34.70 2.86 -40.33
CA LEU A 2 34.23 2.50 -38.98
C LEU A 2 33.22 1.36 -39.13
N THR A 3 33.63 0.17 -38.72
CA THR A 3 32.85 -1.06 -38.78
C THR A 3 31.71 -0.96 -37.76
N SER A 4 30.48 -0.77 -38.24
CA SER A 4 29.28 -0.85 -37.43
C SER A 4 29.03 -2.30 -37.02
N THR A 5 29.46 -2.67 -35.81
CA THR A 5 29.18 -3.96 -35.19
C THR A 5 27.70 -4.00 -34.76
N HIS A 6 26.82 -4.44 -35.67
CA HIS A 6 25.46 -4.82 -35.31
C HIS A 6 25.50 -6.11 -34.47
N SER A 7 25.37 -5.98 -33.15
CA SER A 7 25.16 -7.12 -32.26
C SER A 7 23.77 -7.70 -32.51
N SER A 8 23.70 -8.86 -33.15
CA SER A 8 22.46 -9.61 -33.33
C SER A 8 22.03 -10.20 -31.99
N ILE A 9 20.98 -9.64 -31.38
CA ILE A 9 20.39 -10.17 -30.15
C ILE A 9 19.86 -11.58 -30.42
N SER A 10 20.29 -12.57 -29.64
CA SER A 10 19.81 -13.95 -29.81
C SER A 10 18.35 -14.08 -29.37
N PRO A 11 17.55 -14.96 -30.00
CA PRO A 11 16.16 -15.17 -29.60
C PRO A 11 16.04 -15.60 -28.13
N ALA A 12 16.97 -16.42 -27.63
CA ALA A 12 17.01 -16.85 -26.23
C ALA A 12 17.13 -15.67 -25.24
N GLN A 13 17.93 -14.65 -25.58
CA GLN A 13 18.10 -13.46 -24.76
C GLN A 13 16.82 -12.59 -24.74
N LEU A 14 16.09 -12.52 -25.86
CA LEU A 14 14.81 -11.83 -25.93
C LEU A 14 13.74 -12.50 -25.05
N TRP A 15 13.67 -13.83 -25.08
CA TRP A 15 12.78 -14.61 -24.21
C TRP A 15 13.15 -14.45 -22.73
N GLY A 16 14.43 -14.46 -22.39
CA GLY A 16 14.92 -14.18 -21.03
C GLY A 16 14.49 -12.79 -20.52
N LYS A 17 14.66 -11.75 -21.35
CA LYS A 17 14.19 -10.39 -21.02
C LYS A 17 12.68 -10.34 -20.77
N ARG A 18 11.88 -11.01 -21.62
CA ARG A 18 10.41 -11.05 -21.47
C ARG A 18 9.98 -11.81 -20.22
N ALA A 19 10.61 -12.94 -19.93
CA ALA A 19 10.35 -13.72 -18.72
C ALA A 19 10.66 -12.89 -17.46
N PHE A 20 11.78 -12.18 -17.44
CA PHE A 20 12.15 -11.29 -16.34
C PHE A 20 11.12 -10.16 -16.13
N VAL A 21 10.67 -9.52 -17.21
CA VAL A 21 9.63 -8.48 -17.13
C VAL A 21 8.29 -9.06 -16.66
N GLY A 22 7.92 -10.26 -17.12
CA GLY A 22 6.72 -10.96 -16.65
C GLY A 22 6.79 -11.27 -15.16
N LEU A 23 7.95 -11.73 -14.67
CA LEU A 23 8.19 -11.97 -13.25
C LEU A 23 8.04 -10.69 -12.42
N LEU A 24 8.55 -9.55 -12.91
CA LEU A 24 8.37 -8.26 -12.25
C LEU A 24 6.90 -7.85 -12.15
N TYR A 25 6.10 -8.07 -13.19
CA TYR A 25 4.66 -7.81 -13.14
C TYR A 25 3.94 -8.74 -12.15
N LEU A 26 4.30 -10.03 -12.09
CA LEU A 26 3.73 -10.96 -11.13
C LEU A 26 4.05 -10.55 -9.69
N LEU A 27 5.30 -10.15 -9.43
CA LEU A 27 5.73 -9.68 -8.12
C LEU A 27 5.01 -8.36 -7.75
N ALA A 28 4.93 -7.41 -8.69
CA ALA A 28 4.19 -6.17 -8.48
C ALA A 28 2.71 -6.43 -8.18
N PHE A 29 2.07 -7.33 -8.93
CA PHE A 29 0.68 -7.71 -8.72
C PHE A 29 0.48 -8.37 -7.35
N TYR A 30 1.38 -9.27 -6.95
CA TYR A 30 1.34 -9.91 -5.63
C TYR A 30 1.45 -8.89 -4.48
N LEU A 31 2.34 -7.92 -4.59
CA LEU A 31 2.48 -6.85 -3.60
C LEU A 31 1.21 -5.98 -3.52
N VAL A 32 0.68 -5.55 -4.67
CA VAL A 32 -0.58 -4.78 -4.73
C VAL A 32 -1.74 -5.58 -4.13
N PHE A 33 -1.84 -6.85 -4.45
CA PHE A 33 -2.88 -7.73 -3.92
C PHE A 33 -2.79 -7.87 -2.41
N THR A 34 -1.56 -7.97 -1.86
CA THR A 34 -1.35 -8.01 -0.41
C THR A 34 -1.79 -6.72 0.28
N ILE A 35 -1.51 -5.55 -0.31
CA ILE A 35 -1.98 -4.25 0.21
C ILE A 35 -3.51 -4.17 0.15
N TYR A 36 -4.11 -4.64 -0.94
CA TYR A 36 -5.57 -4.69 -1.09
C TYR A 36 -6.23 -5.55 0.00
N LEU A 37 -5.66 -6.70 0.36
CA LEU A 37 -6.17 -7.56 1.43
C LEU A 37 -6.12 -6.90 2.83
N GLN A 38 -5.27 -5.91 3.04
CA GLN A 38 -5.22 -5.13 4.29
C GLN A 38 -6.35 -4.08 4.38
N GLY A 39 -7.12 -3.88 3.30
CA GLY A 39 -8.20 -2.89 3.22
C GLY A 39 -7.78 -1.51 2.70
N GLU A 40 -6.49 -1.32 2.38
CA GLU A 40 -5.92 -0.03 1.97
C GLU A 40 -6.06 0.20 0.45
N ILE A 41 -7.29 0.39 -0.02
CA ILE A 41 -7.63 0.47 -1.46
C ILE A 41 -6.89 1.62 -2.17
N LEU A 42 -6.77 2.79 -1.53
CA LEU A 42 -6.13 3.96 -2.14
C LEU A 42 -4.64 3.72 -2.40
N PHE A 43 -3.93 3.16 -1.41
CA PHE A 43 -2.51 2.83 -1.54
C PHE A 43 -2.28 1.68 -2.52
N ALA A 44 -3.17 0.67 -2.54
CA ALA A 44 -3.12 -0.41 -3.52
C ALA A 44 -3.22 0.12 -4.95
N LEU A 45 -4.17 1.03 -5.22
CA LEU A 45 -4.37 1.63 -6.53
C LEU A 45 -3.20 2.53 -6.95
N LEU A 46 -2.71 3.38 -6.04
CA LEU A 46 -1.53 4.22 -6.28
C LEU A 46 -0.32 3.37 -6.66
N THR A 47 -0.03 2.34 -5.86
CA THR A 47 1.10 1.43 -6.09
C THR A 47 0.95 0.68 -7.41
N LEU A 48 -0.25 0.20 -7.73
CA LEU A 48 -0.53 -0.47 -9.00
C LEU A 48 -0.18 0.44 -10.18
N VAL A 49 -0.70 1.67 -10.20
CA VAL A 49 -0.49 2.61 -11.30
C VAL A 49 0.98 2.97 -11.43
N VAL A 50 1.65 3.33 -10.34
CA VAL A 50 3.07 3.74 -10.35
C VAL A 50 3.98 2.59 -10.74
N VAL A 51 3.82 1.41 -10.14
CA VAL A 51 4.72 0.28 -10.41
C VAL A 51 4.48 -0.29 -11.80
N ALA A 52 3.22 -0.45 -12.23
CA ALA A 52 2.92 -0.96 -13.57
C ALA A 52 3.42 -0.01 -14.66
N SER A 53 3.19 1.29 -14.51
CA SER A 53 3.73 2.30 -15.45
C SER A 53 5.25 2.35 -15.41
N GLY A 54 5.88 2.18 -14.24
CA GLY A 54 7.33 2.07 -14.11
C GLY A 54 7.89 0.89 -14.88
N ILE A 55 7.38 -0.32 -14.66
CA ILE A 55 7.81 -1.52 -15.40
C ILE A 55 7.64 -1.31 -16.90
N PHE A 56 6.53 -0.70 -17.34
CA PHE A 56 6.27 -0.39 -18.74
C PHE A 56 7.30 0.59 -19.34
N VAL A 57 7.61 1.70 -18.64
CA VAL A 57 8.56 2.73 -19.10
C VAL A 57 9.99 2.19 -19.19
N PHE A 58 10.41 1.38 -18.21
CA PHE A 58 11.76 0.82 -18.19
C PHE A 58 11.93 -0.40 -19.11
N SER A 59 10.88 -1.16 -19.38
CA SER A 59 10.93 -2.34 -20.25
C SER A 59 10.82 -1.99 -21.74
N SER A 60 9.98 -1.02 -22.10
CA SER A 60 9.72 -0.68 -23.50
C SER A 60 10.79 0.24 -24.11
N GLU A 61 11.09 0.03 -25.39
CA GLU A 61 12.02 0.88 -26.14
C GLU A 61 11.37 2.19 -26.59
N ARG A 62 10.04 2.16 -26.84
CA ARG A 62 9.25 3.35 -27.21
C ARG A 62 9.24 4.41 -26.11
N ALA A 63 9.33 3.99 -24.84
CA ALA A 63 9.32 4.88 -23.68
C ALA A 63 10.74 5.30 -23.23
N TYR A 64 11.79 5.12 -24.04
CA TYR A 64 13.16 5.43 -23.62
C TYR A 64 13.33 6.87 -23.10
N ARG A 65 12.72 7.86 -23.76
CA ARG A 65 12.72 9.26 -23.33
C ARG A 65 12.07 9.47 -21.96
N TRP A 66 11.03 8.69 -21.66
CA TRP A 66 10.26 8.79 -20.41
C TRP A 66 11.04 8.29 -19.20
N ARG A 67 12.10 7.50 -19.36
CA ARG A 67 12.88 6.96 -18.23
C ARG A 67 13.52 8.04 -17.35
N TYR A 68 13.86 9.19 -17.94
CA TYR A 68 14.43 10.32 -17.21
C TYR A 68 13.36 11.18 -16.53
N LEU A 69 12.16 11.24 -17.10
CA LEU A 69 11.05 12.05 -16.58
C LEU A 69 10.21 11.31 -15.54
N PHE A 70 10.08 9.99 -15.70
CA PHE A 70 9.29 9.11 -14.85
C PHE A 70 9.57 9.26 -13.34
N PRO A 71 10.82 9.24 -12.84
CA PRO A 71 11.06 9.38 -11.40
C PRO A 71 10.58 10.74 -10.85
N GLY A 72 10.65 11.81 -11.64
CA GLY A 72 10.12 13.12 -11.24
C GLY A 72 8.60 13.13 -11.22
N ILE A 73 7.95 12.60 -12.27
CA ILE A 73 6.49 12.53 -12.35
C ILE A 73 5.92 11.61 -11.27
N SER A 74 6.54 10.47 -10.98
CA SER A 74 6.08 9.56 -9.94
C SER A 74 6.18 10.21 -8.57
N ALA A 75 7.26 10.94 -8.27
CA ALA A 75 7.40 11.69 -7.04
C ALA A 75 6.31 12.78 -6.91
N ILE A 76 6.08 13.58 -7.96
CA ILE A 76 5.00 14.58 -7.98
C ILE A 76 3.63 13.89 -7.80
N GLY A 77 3.42 12.75 -8.46
CA GLY A 77 2.21 11.95 -8.34
C GLY A 77 1.95 11.49 -6.90
N ILE A 78 2.97 10.94 -6.23
CA ILE A 78 2.87 10.37 -4.88
C ILE A 78 2.77 11.45 -3.81
N PHE A 79 3.55 12.53 -3.92
CA PHE A 79 3.68 13.51 -2.83
C PHE A 79 2.84 14.78 -3.02
N VAL A 80 2.39 15.08 -4.24
CA VAL A 80 1.62 16.30 -4.52
C VAL A 80 0.21 15.95 -5.00
N VAL A 81 0.10 15.16 -6.07
CA VAL A 81 -1.19 14.86 -6.69
C VAL A 81 -2.02 13.95 -5.79
N PHE A 82 -1.42 12.91 -5.22
CA PHE A 82 -2.14 11.96 -4.36
C PHE A 82 -2.76 12.64 -3.12
N PRO A 83 -2.01 13.42 -2.30
CA PRO A 83 -2.63 14.15 -1.19
C PRO A 83 -3.73 15.11 -1.63
N LEU A 84 -3.55 15.81 -2.76
CA LEU A 84 -4.55 16.73 -3.30
C LEU A 84 -5.85 16.00 -3.66
N VAL A 85 -5.75 14.86 -4.36
CA VAL A 85 -6.92 14.04 -4.69
C VAL A 85 -7.59 13.50 -3.42
N CYS A 86 -6.82 13.06 -2.43
CA CYS A 86 -7.35 12.64 -1.14
C CYS A 86 -8.13 13.76 -0.46
N THR A 87 -7.63 15.01 -0.48
CA THR A 87 -8.37 16.16 0.05
C THR A 87 -9.69 16.37 -0.67
N VAL A 88 -9.71 16.30 -2.01
CA VAL A 88 -10.93 16.43 -2.80
C VAL A 88 -11.94 15.33 -2.46
N VAL A 89 -11.49 14.08 -2.35
CA VAL A 89 -12.35 12.94 -1.98
C VAL A 89 -12.93 13.14 -0.57
N ILE A 90 -12.11 13.51 0.41
CA ILE A 90 -12.54 13.77 1.78
C ILE A 90 -13.55 14.93 1.83
N ALA A 91 -13.39 15.96 0.99
CA ALA A 91 -14.33 17.09 0.92
C ALA A 91 -15.75 16.68 0.49
N PHE A 92 -15.90 15.56 -0.22
CA PHE A 92 -17.21 14.99 -0.54
C PHE A 92 -17.78 14.08 0.56
N THR A 93 -17.02 13.83 1.64
CA THR A 93 -17.46 13.01 2.78
C THR A 93 -17.82 13.88 3.98
N ASN A 94 -18.67 13.38 4.88
CA ASN A 94 -18.93 14.02 6.17
C ASN A 94 -17.82 13.68 7.19
N TYR A 95 -16.56 13.84 6.81
CA TYR A 95 -15.42 13.65 7.70
C TYR A 95 -15.17 14.94 8.48
N SER A 96 -15.42 14.90 9.79
CA SER A 96 -15.31 16.05 10.68
C SER A 96 -14.85 15.57 12.08
N GLY A 97 -14.65 16.51 13.01
CA GLY A 97 -14.30 16.17 14.40
C GLY A 97 -15.33 15.27 15.10
N SER A 98 -16.60 15.29 14.68
CA SER A 98 -17.64 14.38 15.21
C SER A 98 -17.69 13.03 14.49
N ASN A 99 -17.21 12.95 13.24
CA ASN A 99 -17.35 11.80 12.34
C ASN A 99 -15.97 11.33 11.86
N GLN A 100 -15.08 11.01 12.80
CA GLN A 100 -13.70 10.63 12.51
C GLN A 100 -13.51 9.11 12.35
N LEU A 101 -14.39 8.33 12.97
CA LEU A 101 -14.29 6.87 13.03
C LEU A 101 -15.10 6.22 11.91
N ALA A 102 -14.55 5.16 11.33
CA ALA A 102 -15.32 4.25 10.48
C ALA A 102 -16.44 3.58 11.28
N PHE A 103 -17.52 3.20 10.60
CA PHE A 103 -18.72 2.65 11.20
C PHE A 103 -18.43 1.45 12.13
N GLU A 104 -17.60 0.51 11.70
CA GLU A 104 -17.23 -0.69 12.45
C GLU A 104 -16.53 -0.32 13.76
N ARG A 105 -15.69 0.72 13.75
CA ARG A 105 -15.00 1.21 14.95
C ARG A 105 -15.98 1.86 15.92
N VAL A 106 -16.96 2.62 15.43
CA VAL A 106 -18.01 3.22 16.26
C VAL A 106 -18.85 2.14 16.93
N VAL A 107 -19.27 1.11 16.19
CA VAL A 107 -20.04 -0.02 16.74
C VAL A 107 -19.25 -0.73 17.84
N ASN A 108 -17.99 -1.07 17.58
CA ASN A 108 -17.13 -1.73 18.57
C ASN A 108 -16.95 -0.85 19.83
N GLN A 109 -16.76 0.46 19.65
CA GLN A 109 -16.63 1.39 20.76
C GLN A 109 -17.91 1.45 21.60
N LEU A 110 -19.07 1.59 20.97
CA LEU A 110 -20.37 1.61 21.66
C LEU A 110 -20.65 0.30 22.39
N GLN A 111 -20.33 -0.85 21.78
CA GLN A 111 -20.49 -2.16 22.42
C GLN A 111 -19.54 -2.39 23.61
N SER A 112 -18.35 -1.80 23.57
CA SER A 112 -17.41 -1.86 24.68
C SER A 112 -17.81 -0.98 25.88
N GLN A 113 -18.77 -0.07 25.72
CA GLN A 113 -19.27 0.74 26.83
C GLN A 113 -20.01 -0.17 27.81
N ARG A 114 -19.52 -0.19 29.06
CA ARG A 114 -20.13 -0.95 30.15
C ARG A 114 -20.78 0.00 31.13
N TYR A 115 -22.01 -0.30 31.49
CA TYR A 115 -22.71 0.37 32.57
C TYR A 115 -22.70 -0.54 33.78
N PHE A 116 -22.42 0.02 34.94
CA PHE A 116 -22.45 -0.74 36.18
C PHE A 116 -23.89 -1.17 36.48
N SER A 117 -24.11 -2.48 36.59
CA SER A 117 -25.40 -3.07 36.93
C SER A 117 -25.14 -4.32 37.78
N GLY A 118 -25.37 -4.23 39.09
CA GLY A 118 -25.17 -5.35 40.02
C GLY A 118 -24.45 -4.93 41.31
N GLU A 119 -23.92 -5.91 42.03
CA GLU A 119 -23.15 -5.71 43.26
C GLU A 119 -21.65 -5.54 42.97
N ARG A 120 -20.96 -4.78 43.83
CA ARG A 120 -19.50 -4.59 43.74
C ARG A 120 -18.82 -5.73 44.48
N TYR A 121 -18.10 -6.57 43.76
CA TYR A 121 -17.24 -7.59 44.37
C TYR A 121 -15.90 -6.98 44.74
N ASP A 122 -15.53 -7.08 46.01
CA ASP A 122 -14.22 -6.68 46.50
C ASP A 122 -13.23 -7.83 46.24
N PHE A 123 -12.07 -7.53 45.65
CA PHE A 123 -11.04 -8.53 45.37
C PHE A 123 -9.77 -8.18 46.13
N LYS A 124 -9.12 -9.19 46.72
CA LYS A 124 -7.83 -9.04 47.39
C LYS A 124 -6.76 -9.72 46.56
N LEU A 125 -5.80 -8.92 46.11
CA LEU A 125 -4.57 -9.40 45.50
C LEU A 125 -3.71 -10.09 46.57
N LEU A 126 -3.43 -11.37 46.38
CA LEU A 126 -2.55 -12.13 47.25
C LEU A 126 -1.17 -12.23 46.60
N GLU A 127 -0.11 -11.86 47.34
CA GLU A 127 1.26 -12.10 46.94
C GLU A 127 1.60 -13.57 47.15
N THR A 128 1.96 -14.26 46.07
CA THR A 128 2.56 -15.61 46.14
C THR A 128 4.08 -15.47 46.09
N ALA A 129 4.81 -16.42 46.69
CA ALA A 129 6.28 -16.41 46.66
C ALA A 129 6.78 -16.44 45.19
N ASP A 130 7.84 -15.68 44.89
CA ASP A 130 8.36 -15.33 43.54
C ASP A 130 7.70 -14.16 42.80
N ASN A 131 7.23 -13.13 43.52
CA ASN A 131 6.86 -11.84 42.93
C ASN A 131 5.76 -11.95 41.85
N GLN A 132 4.91 -12.98 41.95
CA GLN A 132 3.77 -13.20 41.08
C GLN A 132 2.49 -12.83 41.82
N TYR A 133 1.62 -12.11 41.10
CA TYR A 133 0.36 -11.59 41.59
C TYR A 133 -0.78 -12.38 40.96
N GLN A 134 -1.68 -12.93 41.78
CA GLN A 134 -2.92 -13.56 41.33
C GLN A 134 -4.13 -12.78 41.87
N LEU A 135 -5.09 -12.54 40.98
CA LEU A 135 -6.38 -11.87 41.25
C LEU A 135 -7.40 -12.87 41.79
#